data_AF-A0A315BEN7-F1
#
_entry.id   AF-A0A315BEN7-F1
#
_cell.length_a   1.000
_cell.length_b   1.000
_cell.length_c   1.000
_cell.angle_alpha   90.00
_cell.angle_beta   90.00
_cell.angle_gamma   90.00
#
_symmetry.space_group_name_H-M   'P 1'
#
loop_
_entity.id
_entity.type
_entity.pdbx_description
1 polymer ?
#
loop_
_entity_poly.entity_id
_entity_poly.type
_entity_poly.pdbx_seq_one_letter_code
_entity_poly.pdbx_strand_id
1 'polypeptide(L)'
;MQAHFEERRPWHLVIVRNLPEATHRALKLRAAQRGRSTEAEISLILENAVAPKIGLGSALVAIGQQLGGIELDLPRDKHTVEPASFE
;
A
#
# COMPACT_ATOMS: atom_id res chain seq x y z
N MET A 1 -12.41 -17.95 30.84
CA MET A 1 -11.09 -17.62 30.26
C MET A 1 -11.29 -17.38 28.78
N GLN A 2 -11.71 -16.16 28.42
CA GLN A 2 -11.95 -15.76 27.03
C GLN A 2 -10.58 -15.52 26.37
N ALA A 3 -10.24 -16.33 25.37
CA ALA A 3 -9.11 -16.04 24.50
C ALA A 3 -9.51 -14.87 23.59
N HIS A 4 -8.94 -13.70 23.87
CA HIS A 4 -8.83 -12.58 22.94
C HIS A 4 -8.04 -13.09 21.72
N PHE A 5 -8.76 -13.51 20.68
CA PHE A 5 -8.13 -13.86 19.41
C PHE A 5 -7.98 -12.57 18.59
N GLU A 6 -6.74 -12.10 18.57
CA GLU A 6 -6.21 -11.01 17.74
C GLU A 6 -6.88 -10.95 16.37
N GLU A 7 -7.37 -9.77 16.02
CA GLU A 7 -7.92 -9.41 14.72
C GLU A 7 -6.83 -9.63 13.64
N ARG A 8 -6.77 -10.84 13.08
CA ARG A 8 -5.79 -11.20 12.05
C ARG A 8 -6.00 -10.24 10.90
N ARG A 9 -4.98 -9.44 10.58
CA ARG A 9 -4.97 -8.60 9.38
C ARG A 9 -5.50 -9.42 8.20
N PRO A 10 -6.40 -8.84 7.38
CA PRO A 10 -6.98 -9.57 6.26
C PRO A 10 -5.85 -10.07 5.35
N TRP A 11 -5.76 -11.39 5.23
CA TRP A 11 -4.81 -12.03 4.32
C TRP A 11 -5.30 -11.81 2.89
N HIS A 12 -4.46 -11.24 2.05
CA HIS A 12 -4.74 -11.05 0.63
C HIS A 12 -4.00 -12.14 -0.15
N LEU A 13 -4.74 -12.96 -0.89
CA LEU A 13 -4.18 -14.06 -1.68
C LEU A 13 -4.04 -13.64 -3.15
N VAL A 14 -2.84 -13.86 -3.72
CA VAL A 14 -2.58 -13.67 -5.14
C VAL A 14 -2.12 -15.00 -5.73
N ILE A 15 -2.79 -15.44 -6.81
CA ILE A 15 -2.42 -16.66 -7.55
C ILE A 15 -1.91 -16.25 -8.93
N VAL A 16 -0.63 -16.53 -9.20
CA VAL A 16 -0.03 -16.32 -10.52
C VAL A 16 -0.04 -17.65 -11.27
N ARG A 17 -0.79 -17.72 -12.38
CA ARG A 17 -0.88 -18.91 -13.23
C ARG A 17 0.13 -18.84 -14.38
N ASN A 18 0.58 -20.00 -14.86
CA ASN A 18 1.47 -20.14 -16.01
C ASN A 18 2.79 -19.34 -15.90
N LEU A 19 3.36 -19.24 -14.69
CA LEU A 19 4.66 -18.62 -14.49
C LEU A 19 5.75 -19.48 -15.17
N PRO A 20 6.62 -18.91 -16.02
CA PRO A 20 7.69 -19.68 -16.64
C PRO A 20 8.54 -20.40 -15.59
N GLU A 21 8.86 -21.68 -15.85
CA GLU A 21 9.62 -22.54 -14.93
C GLU A 21 10.97 -21.93 -14.53
N ALA A 22 11.65 -21.27 -15.47
CA ALA A 22 12.90 -20.56 -15.20
C ALA A 22 12.71 -19.45 -14.15
N THR A 23 11.61 -18.70 -14.23
CA THR A 23 11.27 -17.62 -13.29
C THR A 23 10.96 -18.18 -11.91
N HIS A 24 10.17 -19.26 -11.83
CA HIS A 24 9.89 -19.91 -10.55
C HIS A 24 11.16 -20.42 -9.85
N ARG A 25 12.09 -21.04 -10.60
CA ARG A 25 13.39 -21.46 -10.06
C ARG A 25 14.25 -20.28 -9.60
N ALA A 26 14.29 -19.20 -10.37
CA ALA A 26 15.03 -18.00 -9.99
C ALA A 26 14.48 -17.37 -8.68
N LEU A 27 13.16 -17.34 -8.50
CA LEU A 27 12.52 -16.87 -7.28
C LEU A 27 12.86 -17.76 -6.08
N LYS A 28 12.82 -19.09 -6.24
CA LYS A 28 13.24 -20.04 -5.18
C LYS A 28 14.69 -19.84 -4.77
N LEU A 29 15.60 -19.73 -5.74
CA LEU A 29 17.02 -19.52 -5.48
C LEU A 29 17.25 -18.18 -4.75
N ARG A 30 16.60 -17.11 -5.20
CA ARG A 30 16.68 -15.80 -4.57
C ARG A 30 16.15 -15.82 -3.14
N ALA A 31 15.03 -16.49 -2.89
CA ALA A 31 14.46 -16.63 -1.55
C ALA A 31 15.42 -17.38 -0.60
N ALA A 32 16.01 -18.48 -1.08
CA ALA A 32 17.01 -19.24 -0.32
C ALA A 32 18.25 -18.39 0.02
N GLN A 33 18.77 -17.62 -0.95
CA GLN A 33 19.89 -16.69 -0.73
C GLN A 33 19.58 -15.60 0.31
N ARG A 34 18.30 -15.22 0.46
CA ARG A 34 17.84 -14.19 1.41
C ARG A 34 17.33 -14.78 2.73
N GLY A 35 17.35 -16.10 2.90
CA GLY A 35 16.88 -16.77 4.12
C GLY A 35 15.36 -16.64 4.34
N ARG A 36 14.56 -16.58 3.27
CA ARG A 36 13.10 -16.42 3.32
C ARG A 36 12.38 -17.55 2.57
N SER A 37 11.09 -17.72 2.84
CA SER A 37 10.22 -18.53 1.99
C SER A 37 10.06 -17.88 0.61
N THR A 38 9.69 -18.68 -0.40
CA THR A 38 9.45 -18.16 -1.76
C THR A 38 8.29 -17.18 -1.79
N GLU A 39 7.22 -17.46 -1.04
CA GLU A 39 6.09 -16.55 -0.87
C GLU A 39 6.53 -15.21 -0.26
N ALA A 40 7.27 -15.23 0.85
CA ALA A 40 7.73 -14.01 1.50
C ALA A 40 8.63 -13.16 0.59
N GLU A 41 9.49 -13.79 -0.22
CA GLU A 41 10.30 -13.06 -1.19
C GLU A 41 9.45 -12.49 -2.33
N ILE A 42 8.44 -13.20 -2.82
CA ILE A 42 7.49 -12.68 -3.84
C ILE A 42 6.74 -11.48 -3.28
N SER A 43 6.16 -11.60 -2.08
CA SER A 43 5.43 -10.49 -1.43
C SER A 43 6.33 -9.27 -1.27
N LEU A 44 7.57 -9.45 -0.82
CA LEU A 44 8.52 -8.34 -0.69
C LEU A 44 8.89 -7.71 -2.04
N ILE A 45 9.04 -8.51 -3.10
CA ILE A 45 9.28 -7.98 -4.45
C ILE A 45 8.09 -7.12 -4.89
N LEU A 46 6.87 -7.60 -4.70
CA LEU A 46 5.65 -6.88 -5.05
C LEU A 46 5.51 -5.59 -4.24
N GLU A 47 5.68 -5.66 -2.92
CA GLU A 47 5.66 -4.48 -2.03
C GLU A 47 6.65 -3.42 -2.49
N ASN A 48 7.91 -3.80 -2.73
CA ASN A 48 8.93 -2.85 -3.19
C ASN A 48 8.65 -2.30 -4.60
N ALA A 49 8.03 -3.10 -5.48
CA ALA A 49 7.69 -2.67 -6.83
C ALA A 49 6.56 -1.63 -6.84
N VAL A 50 5.63 -1.70 -5.89
CA VAL A 50 4.46 -0.81 -5.82
C VAL A 50 4.59 0.29 -4.76
N ALA A 51 5.58 0.21 -3.87
CA ALA A 51 5.79 1.20 -2.82
C ALA A 51 5.97 2.61 -3.42
N PRO A 52 5.15 3.59 -3.02
CA PRO A 52 5.31 4.96 -3.51
C PRO A 52 6.65 5.53 -3.04
N LYS A 53 7.40 6.16 -3.94
CA LYS A 53 8.70 6.80 -3.60
C LYS A 53 8.54 7.91 -2.55
N ILE A 54 7.40 8.61 -2.58
CA ILE A 54 6.97 9.59 -1.59
C ILE A 54 5.48 9.37 -1.40
N GLY A 55 5.04 9.10 -0.16
CA GLY A 55 3.62 9.04 0.15
C GLY A 55 2.98 10.42 0.05
N LEU A 56 1.74 10.51 -0.46
CA LEU A 56 1.02 11.78 -0.61
C LEU A 56 1.00 12.58 0.69
N GLY A 57 0.68 11.95 1.82
CA GLY A 57 0.69 12.60 3.13
C GLY A 57 2.07 13.13 3.51
N SER A 58 3.14 12.37 3.25
CA SER A 58 4.52 12.83 3.47
C SER A 58 4.89 14.01 2.58
N ALA A 59 4.44 14.02 1.33
CA ALA A 59 4.64 15.16 0.42
C ALA A 59 3.91 16.41 0.93
N LEU A 60 2.65 16.27 1.35
CA LEU A 60 1.87 17.38 1.93
C LEU A 60 2.51 17.93 3.22
N VAL A 61 2.99 17.05 4.11
CA VAL A 61 3.71 17.46 5.32
C VAL A 61 4.99 18.21 4.97
N ALA A 62 5.77 17.74 3.99
CA ALA A 62 6.99 18.43 3.55
C ALA A 62 6.68 19.83 3.01
N ILE A 63 5.60 19.98 2.23
CA ILE A 63 5.14 21.29 1.75
C ILE A 63 4.74 22.20 2.92
N GLY A 64 3.95 21.68 3.87
CA GLY A 64 3.54 22.44 5.06
C GLY A 64 4.74 22.90 5.90
N GLN A 65 5.74 22.05 6.10
CA GLN A 65 6.98 22.38 6.83
C GLN A 65 7.81 23.46 6.12
N GLN A 66 7.93 23.41 4.80
CA GLN A 66 8.62 24.45 4.02
C GLN A 66 7.97 25.82 4.17
N LEU A 67 6.66 25.84 4.43
CA LEU A 67 5.87 27.06 4.64
C LEU A 67 5.80 27.48 6.11
N GLY A 68 6.54 26.82 7.02
CA GLY A 68 6.56 27.13 8.45
C GLY A 68 5.44 26.51 9.28
N GLY A 69 4.70 25.56 8.70
CA GLY A 69 3.45 25.04 9.24
C GLY A 69 2.26 25.91 8.82
N ILE A 70 1.20 25.27 8.32
CA ILE A 70 -0.02 25.97 7.86
C ILE A 70 -1.21 25.37 8.57
N GLU A 71 -2.03 26.23 9.17
CA GLU A 71 -3.40 25.92 9.57
C GLU A 71 -4.35 26.51 8.52
N LEU A 72 -5.15 25.67 7.88
CA LEU A 72 -6.06 26.09 6.82
C LEU A 72 -7.43 26.38 7.42
N ASP A 73 -7.83 27.66 7.47
CA ASP A 73 -9.21 28.04 7.79
C ASP A 73 -10.09 27.91 6.53
N LEU A 74 -10.41 26.66 6.19
CA LEU A 74 -11.28 26.32 5.06
C LEU A 74 -12.62 25.79 5.61
N PRO A 75 -13.59 26.67 5.89
CA PRO A 75 -14.89 26.23 6.36
C PRO A 75 -15.55 25.34 5.31
N ARG A 76 -15.99 24.15 5.72
CA ARG A 76 -16.77 23.28 4.86
C ARG A 76 -18.08 23.97 4.50
N ASP A 77 -18.35 24.09 3.21
CA ASP A 77 -19.66 24.50 2.72
C ASP A 77 -20.73 23.49 3.19
N LYS A 78 -21.78 24.02 3.83
CA LYS A 78 -22.89 23.24 4.40
C LYS A 78 -24.17 23.35 3.56
N HIS A 79 -24.16 24.09 2.45
CA HIS A 79 -25.28 24.11 1.53
C HIS A 79 -25.57 22.71 1.01
N THR A 80 -26.86 22.41 0.82
CA THR A 80 -27.28 21.17 0.16
C THR A 80 -26.67 21.13 -1.24
N VAL A 81 -26.10 19.98 -1.62
CA VAL A 81 -25.55 19.80 -2.96
C VAL A 81 -26.70 19.86 -3.96
N GLU A 82 -26.71 20.90 -4.79
CA GLU A 82 -27.63 21.00 -5.92
C GLU A 82 -27.22 19.97 -7.00
N PRO A 83 -28.18 19.27 -7.63
CA PRO A 83 -27.88 18.33 -8.71
C PRO A 83 -27.18 19.04 -9.88
N ALA A 84 -26.15 18.41 -10.45
CA ALA A 84 -25.56 18.89 -11.70
C ALA A 84 -26.58 18.74 -12.84
N SER A 85 -26.86 19.82 -13.57
CA SER A 85 -27.60 19.76 -14.82
C SER A 85 -26.65 19.30 -15.93
N PHE A 86 -26.99 18.19 -16.59
CA PHE A 86 -26.32 17.75 -17.80
C PHE A 86 -27.27 18.00 -18.96
N GLU A 87 -26.94 18.98 -19.82
CA GLU A 87 -27.57 19.14 -21.14
C GLU A 87 -27.02 18.11 -22.14
#